data_AF-A0AAV4DQ96-F1
#
_entry.id   AF-A0AAV4DQ96-F1
#
_cell.length_a   1.000
_cell.length_b   1.000
_cell.length_c   1.000
_cell.angle_alpha   90.00
_cell.angle_beta   90.00
_cell.angle_gamma   90.00
#
_symmetry.space_group_name_H-M   'P 1'
#
loop_
_entity.id
_entity.type
_entity.pdbx_description
1 polymer ?
#
loop_
_entity_poly.entity_id
_entity_poly.type
_entity_poly.pdbx_seq_one_letter_code
_entity_poly.pdbx_strand_id
1 'polypeptide(L)'
;MELEAETKKLEIGSRASVDVSGPKQNYGAQRPKIPPLHDPSQVDLYLERFERHAAALGWPESEWASCLANLLKDEALSIFLSLSPAEGSDYQAVKRVLLQRFGCDRNGFRHKFLTVKPQEAEDFGTFINRARRYFDRWVELSGVSTLKGLSYLVCSEIAL
;
A
#
# COMPACT_ATOMS: atom_id res chain seq x y z
N MET A 1 28.07 62.12 8.46
CA MET A 1 28.42 60.68 8.40
C MET A 1 27.66 59.97 9.52
N GLU A 2 26.32 60.07 9.49
CA GLU A 2 25.40 59.63 10.56
C GLU A 2 24.01 59.28 9.96
N LEU A 3 23.96 58.73 8.74
CA LEU A 3 22.68 58.48 8.05
C LEU A 3 22.58 57.07 7.43
N GLU A 4 23.44 56.15 7.84
CA GLU A 4 23.41 54.75 7.38
C GLU A 4 23.17 53.73 8.52
N ALA A 5 23.03 54.19 9.77
CA ALA A 5 22.82 53.30 10.91
C ALA A 5 21.34 53.01 11.23
N GLU A 6 20.39 53.73 10.62
CA GLU A 6 18.96 53.63 10.97
C GLU A 6 18.15 52.70 10.04
N THR A 7 18.72 52.25 8.92
CA THR A 7 18.02 51.35 7.99
C THR A 7 18.04 49.88 8.40
N LYS A 8 18.64 49.54 9.56
CA LYS A 8 18.84 48.14 9.99
C LYS A 8 17.95 47.68 11.15
N LYS A 9 16.89 48.42 11.51
CA LYS A 9 16.02 48.09 12.66
C LYS A 9 14.53 47.86 12.37
N LEU A 10 14.07 47.86 11.12
CA LEU A 10 12.63 47.77 10.83
C LEU A 10 12.17 46.62 9.90
N GLU A 11 13.00 45.63 9.61
CA GLU A 11 12.56 44.41 8.87
C GLU A 11 12.35 43.17 9.77
N ILE A 12 12.22 43.36 11.09
CA ILE A 12 11.67 42.33 11.99
C ILE A 12 10.15 42.52 12.02
N GLY A 13 9.52 42.24 10.89
CA GLY A 13 8.09 42.43 10.68
C GLY A 13 7.46 41.17 10.08
N SER A 14 7.16 40.21 10.95
CA SER A 14 6.08 39.21 10.81
C SER A 14 5.89 38.62 9.41
N ARG A 15 6.73 37.64 9.05
CA ARG A 15 6.35 36.65 8.06
C ARG A 15 5.48 35.60 8.78
N ALA A 16 4.24 36.00 9.08
CA ALA A 16 3.22 35.09 9.55
C ALA A 16 3.07 33.98 8.51
N SER A 17 3.48 32.77 8.87
CA SER A 17 3.21 31.55 8.14
C SER A 17 1.71 31.50 7.89
N VAL A 18 1.29 31.66 6.64
CA VAL A 18 -0.08 31.39 6.24
C VAL A 18 -0.27 29.90 6.47
N ASP A 19 -0.89 29.56 7.60
CA ASP A 19 -1.40 28.24 7.88
C ASP A 19 -2.48 27.95 6.84
N VAL A 20 -2.11 27.26 5.77
CA VAL A 20 -3.05 26.68 4.79
C VAL A 20 -3.68 25.42 5.41
N SER A 21 -4.12 25.52 6.65
CA SER A 21 -5.04 24.55 7.23
C SER A 21 -6.44 24.97 6.80
N GLY A 22 -6.80 24.56 5.58
CA GLY A 22 -8.21 24.45 5.21
C GLY A 22 -8.97 23.63 6.27
N PRO A 23 -10.31 23.72 6.32
CA PRO A 23 -11.08 22.99 7.33
C PRO A 23 -10.68 21.51 7.30
N LYS A 24 -10.20 20.99 8.44
CA LYS A 24 -9.85 19.57 8.61
C LYS A 24 -11.09 18.74 8.33
N GLN A 25 -11.26 18.34 7.08
CA GLN A 25 -12.33 17.43 6.69
C GLN A 25 -12.12 16.14 7.48
N ASN A 26 -13.18 15.65 8.12
CA ASN A 26 -13.10 14.44 8.90
C ASN A 26 -13.12 13.23 7.94
N TYR A 27 -11.97 12.94 7.32
CA TYR A 27 -11.81 11.82 6.38
C TYR A 27 -12.16 10.48 7.04
N GLY A 28 -11.90 10.34 8.34
CA GLY A 28 -12.30 9.17 9.15
C GLY A 28 -13.81 9.00 9.33
N ALA A 29 -14.61 10.07 9.18
CA ALA A 29 -16.08 9.98 9.21
C ALA A 29 -16.64 9.51 7.85
N GLN A 30 -15.93 9.74 6.75
CA GLN A 30 -16.23 9.12 5.46
C GLN A 30 -15.64 7.71 5.42
N ARG A 31 -16.13 6.81 6.28
CA ARG A 31 -15.69 5.42 6.22
C ARG A 31 -15.96 4.87 4.81
N PRO A 32 -14.92 4.44 4.08
CA PRO A 32 -15.12 3.71 2.84
C PRO A 32 -16.02 2.54 3.16
N LYS A 33 -17.08 2.34 2.37
CA LYS A 33 -17.82 1.08 2.42
C LYS A 33 -17.03 -0.01 1.69
N ILE A 34 -15.74 -0.12 2.00
CA ILE A 34 -14.90 -1.23 1.60
C ILE A 34 -15.11 -2.30 2.67
N PRO A 35 -15.58 -3.50 2.30
CA PRO A 35 -15.62 -4.62 3.22
C PRO A 35 -14.26 -4.80 3.89
N PRO A 36 -14.19 -5.30 5.13
CA PRO A 36 -12.92 -5.59 5.77
C PRO A 36 -12.07 -6.55 4.93
N LEU A 37 -10.75 -6.51 5.11
CA LEU A 37 -9.87 -7.54 4.59
C LEU A 37 -10.26 -8.88 5.24
N HIS A 38 -10.79 -9.81 4.43
CA HIS A 38 -11.18 -11.14 4.87
C HIS A 38 -10.17 -12.23 4.50
N ASP A 39 -9.46 -12.07 3.38
CA ASP A 39 -8.51 -13.04 2.86
C ASP A 39 -7.10 -12.44 2.84
N PRO A 40 -6.21 -12.85 3.76
CA PRO A 40 -4.79 -12.48 3.78
C PRO A 40 -4.07 -12.65 2.43
N SER A 41 -4.51 -13.59 1.59
CA SER A 41 -3.91 -13.85 0.27
C SER A 41 -4.24 -12.78 -0.78
N GLN A 42 -5.13 -11.83 -0.45
CA GLN A 42 -5.61 -10.76 -1.33
C GLN A 42 -5.27 -9.36 -0.80
N VAL A 43 -4.29 -9.24 0.10
CA VAL A 43 -3.87 -7.96 0.67
C VAL A 43 -3.45 -6.96 -0.40
N ASP A 44 -2.79 -7.40 -1.47
CA ASP A 44 -2.41 -6.52 -2.58
C ASP A 44 -3.63 -5.94 -3.31
N LEU A 45 -4.62 -6.78 -3.64
CA LEU A 45 -5.88 -6.34 -4.24
C LEU A 45 -6.68 -5.42 -3.31
N TYR A 46 -6.65 -5.72 -2.02
CA TYR A 46 -7.32 -4.92 -1.01
C TYR A 46 -6.74 -3.51 -0.94
N LEU A 47 -5.41 -3.41 -0.90
CA LEU A 47 -4.70 -2.14 -0.89
C LEU A 47 -4.95 -1.36 -2.19
N GLU A 48 -4.90 -2.01 -3.36
CA GLU A 48 -5.22 -1.35 -4.64
C GLU A 48 -6.67 -0.80 -4.66
N ARG A 49 -7.63 -1.57 -4.14
CA ARG A 49 -9.02 -1.11 -4.02
C ARG A 49 -9.14 0.09 -3.08
N PHE A 50 -8.42 0.08 -1.96
CA PHE A 50 -8.36 1.20 -1.03
C PHE A 50 -7.80 2.46 -1.71
N GLU A 51 -6.66 2.34 -2.41
CA GLU A 51 -6.01 3.45 -3.11
C GLU A 51 -6.94 4.08 -4.15
N ARG A 52 -7.61 3.26 -4.97
CA ARG A 52 -8.59 3.73 -5.95
C ARG A 52 -9.75 4.47 -5.30
N HIS A 53 -10.22 4.00 -4.14
CA HIS A 53 -11.31 4.63 -3.42
C HIS A 53 -10.89 5.96 -2.79
N ALA A 54 -9.75 5.99 -2.13
CA ALA A 54 -9.18 7.19 -1.53
C ALA A 54 -8.92 8.28 -2.59
N ALA A 55 -8.37 7.88 -3.75
CA ALA A 55 -8.16 8.77 -4.89
C ALA A 55 -9.49 9.31 -5.44
N ALA A 56 -10.51 8.46 -5.60
CA ALA A 56 -11.82 8.88 -6.10
C ALA A 56 -12.54 9.87 -5.17
N LEU A 57 -12.28 9.79 -3.85
CA LEU A 57 -12.80 10.72 -2.86
C LEU A 57 -11.91 11.95 -2.64
N GLY A 58 -10.77 12.05 -3.34
CA GLY A 58 -9.85 13.18 -3.23
C GLY A 58 -9.17 13.29 -1.87
N TRP A 59 -8.94 12.16 -1.19
CA TRP A 59 -8.28 12.17 0.11
C TRP A 59 -6.78 12.48 0.00
N PRO A 60 -6.25 13.36 0.86
CA PRO A 60 -4.81 13.58 0.91
C PRO A 60 -4.09 12.32 1.40
N GLU A 61 -2.96 11.98 0.76
CA GLU A 61 -2.19 10.75 1.07
C GLU A 61 -1.74 10.69 2.53
N SER A 62 -1.54 11.84 3.18
CA SER A 62 -1.21 11.93 4.62
C SER A 62 -2.27 11.33 5.54
N GLU A 63 -3.51 11.19 5.08
CA GLU A 63 -4.63 10.62 5.84
C GLU A 63 -4.88 9.15 5.48
N TRP A 64 -4.19 8.60 4.48
CA TRP A 64 -4.46 7.25 4.00
C TRP A 64 -4.11 6.18 5.03
N ALA A 65 -3.02 6.36 5.78
CA ALA A 65 -2.60 5.40 6.81
C ALA A 65 -3.63 5.32 7.96
N SER A 66 -4.13 6.46 8.44
CA SER A 66 -5.14 6.53 9.50
C SER A 66 -6.47 5.95 9.03
N CYS A 67 -6.88 6.23 7.79
CA CYS A 67 -8.08 5.67 7.19
C CYS A 67 -7.98 4.15 6.99
N LEU A 68 -6.84 3.67 6.50
CA LEU A 68 -6.58 2.24 6.33
C LEU A 68 -6.64 1.50 7.67
N ALA A 69 -6.03 2.04 8.74
CA ALA A 69 -6.01 1.42 10.07
C ALA A 69 -7.42 1.09 10.59
N ASN A 70 -8.41 1.95 10.30
CA ASN A 70 -9.81 1.74 10.68
C ASN A 70 -10.50 0.58 9.92
N LEU A 71 -9.91 0.12 8.82
CA LEU A 71 -10.44 -0.94 7.96
C LEU A 71 -9.74 -2.29 8.16
N LEU A 72 -8.55 -2.28 8.78
CA LEU A 72 -7.80 -3.49 9.09
C LEU A 72 -8.44 -4.27 10.24
N LYS A 73 -8.25 -5.59 10.20
CA LYS A 73 -8.68 -6.51 11.25
C LYS A 73 -7.59 -7.54 11.54
N ASP A 74 -7.71 -8.17 12.72
CA ASP A 74 -6.95 -9.35 13.12
C ASP A 74 -5.43 -9.20 12.86
N GLU A 75 -4.86 -10.10 12.06
CA GLU A 75 -3.43 -10.14 11.74
C GLU A 75 -2.93 -8.85 11.07
N ALA A 76 -3.70 -8.28 10.13
CA ALA A 76 -3.30 -7.06 9.44
C ALA A 76 -3.28 -5.85 10.40
N LEU A 77 -4.25 -5.79 11.32
CA LEU A 77 -4.27 -4.78 12.37
C LEU A 77 -3.11 -4.98 13.36
N SER A 78 -2.80 -6.23 13.73
CA SER A 78 -1.66 -6.54 14.59
C SER A 78 -0.33 -6.10 13.98
N ILE A 79 -0.14 -6.33 12.67
CA ILE A 79 1.02 -5.84 11.92
C ILE A 79 1.08 -4.31 11.97
N PHE A 80 -0.02 -3.63 11.68
CA PHE A 80 -0.09 -2.16 11.74
C PHE A 80 0.29 -1.62 13.12
N LEU A 81 -0.25 -2.20 14.20
CA LEU A 81 0.02 -1.76 15.57
C LEU A 81 1.45 -2.06 16.04
N SER A 82 2.19 -2.92 15.33
CA SER A 82 3.61 -3.19 15.61
C SER A 82 4.56 -2.15 15.03
N LEU A 83 4.07 -1.26 14.15
CA LEU A 83 4.86 -0.20 13.55
C LEU A 83 5.13 0.93 14.54
N SER A 84 6.26 1.62 14.36
CA SER A 84 6.51 2.86 15.10
C SER A 84 5.49 3.95 14.72
N PRO A 85 5.28 4.99 15.56
CA PRO A 85 4.36 6.08 15.23
C PRO A 85 4.67 6.77 13.90
N ALA A 86 5.95 6.89 13.54
CA ALA A 86 6.38 7.51 12.29
C ALA A 86 6.06 6.63 11.07
N GLU A 87 6.26 5.31 11.17
CA GLU A 87 5.90 4.37 10.11
C GLU A 87 4.39 4.23 9.98
N GLY A 88 3.66 4.21 11.11
CA GLY A 88 2.20 4.09 11.14
C GLY A 88 1.46 5.30 10.58
N SER A 89 2.12 6.47 10.50
CA SER A 89 1.57 7.67 9.83
C SER A 89 1.94 7.77 8.35
N ASP A 90 2.91 6.98 7.87
CA ASP A 90 3.32 6.93 6.47
C ASP A 90 2.62 5.77 5.75
N TYR A 91 1.68 6.10 4.86
CA TYR A 91 0.95 5.09 4.09
C TYR A 91 1.87 4.16 3.29
N GLN A 92 2.94 4.68 2.70
CA GLN A 92 3.86 3.87 1.89
C GLN A 92 4.64 2.88 2.76
N ALA A 93 5.00 3.28 3.97
CA ALA A 93 5.61 2.39 4.95
C ALA A 93 4.64 1.28 5.38
N VAL A 94 3.40 1.64 5.74
CA VAL A 94 2.34 0.68 6.11
C VAL A 94 2.09 -0.31 4.97
N LYS A 95 1.87 0.18 3.74
CA LYS A 95 1.64 -0.64 2.54
C LYS A 95 2.76 -1.65 2.34
N ARG A 96 4.02 -1.20 2.39
CA ARG A 96 5.19 -2.06 2.21
C ARG A 96 5.24 -3.18 3.25
N VAL A 97 5.03 -2.85 4.54
CA VAL A 97 5.10 -3.87 5.60
C VAL A 97 3.95 -4.87 5.49
N LEU A 98 2.73 -4.41 5.19
CA LEU A 98 1.61 -5.31 4.94
C LEU A 98 1.91 -6.25 3.76
N LEU A 99 2.33 -5.72 2.62
CA LEU A 99 2.67 -6.54 1.45
C LEU A 99 3.76 -7.56 1.77
N GLN A 100 4.81 -7.17 2.49
CA GLN A 100 5.89 -8.07 2.88
C GLN A 100 5.39 -9.19 3.80
N ARG A 101 4.65 -8.85 4.87
CA ARG A 101 4.19 -9.82 5.87
C ARG A 101 3.20 -10.82 5.30
N PHE A 102 2.38 -10.41 4.34
CA PHE A 102 1.43 -11.29 3.65
C PHE A 102 2.01 -11.98 2.40
N GLY A 103 3.33 -11.88 2.16
CA GLY A 103 3.99 -12.53 1.04
C GLY A 103 3.45 -12.05 -0.31
N CYS A 104 3.21 -10.75 -0.44
CA CYS A 104 2.86 -10.06 -1.67
C CYS A 104 4.11 -9.44 -2.32
N ASP A 105 5.22 -10.16 -2.27
CA ASP A 105 6.45 -9.87 -3.00
C ASP A 105 6.70 -10.95 -4.07
N ARG A 106 7.80 -10.80 -4.84
CA ARG A 106 8.16 -11.74 -5.91
C ARG A 106 8.20 -13.19 -5.41
N ASN A 107 8.85 -13.45 -4.28
CA ASN A 107 9.06 -14.80 -3.77
C ASN A 107 7.78 -15.37 -3.16
N GLY A 108 6.97 -14.52 -2.51
CA GLY A 108 5.68 -14.88 -1.97
C GLY A 108 4.70 -15.28 -3.07
N PHE A 109 4.60 -14.52 -4.16
CA PHE A 109 3.76 -14.90 -5.30
C PHE A 109 4.28 -16.14 -6.04
N ARG A 110 5.60 -16.28 -6.20
CA ARG A 110 6.23 -17.53 -6.69
C ARG A 110 5.81 -18.72 -5.84
N HIS A 111 5.99 -18.64 -4.53
CA HIS A 111 5.65 -19.72 -3.61
C HIS A 111 4.15 -20.04 -3.66
N LYS A 112 3.29 -19.01 -3.63
CA LYS A 112 1.83 -19.16 -3.75
C LYS A 112 1.45 -19.86 -5.06
N PHE A 113 2.07 -19.49 -6.18
CA PHE A 113 1.82 -20.14 -7.48
C PHE A 113 2.24 -21.62 -7.49
N LEU A 114 3.46 -21.92 -7.03
CA LEU A 114 4.00 -23.29 -7.05
C LEU A 114 3.32 -24.24 -6.07
N THR A 115 2.73 -23.71 -4.99
CA THR A 115 2.07 -24.51 -3.95
C THR A 115 0.54 -24.45 -4.01
N VAL A 116 -0.04 -23.72 -4.97
CA VAL A 116 -1.48 -23.54 -5.08
C VAL A 116 -2.18 -24.89 -5.26
N LYS A 117 -3.23 -25.12 -4.48
CA LYS A 117 -4.13 -26.27 -4.59
C LYS A 117 -5.58 -25.81 -4.60
N PRO A 118 -6.49 -26.55 -5.24
CA PRO A 118 -7.92 -26.29 -5.14
C PRO A 118 -8.37 -26.28 -3.69
N GLN A 119 -9.21 -25.31 -3.32
CA GLN A 119 -9.83 -25.25 -1.99
C GLN A 119 -11.10 -26.10 -1.95
N GLU A 120 -11.54 -26.48 -0.74
CA GLU A 120 -12.80 -27.19 -0.57
C GLU A 120 -13.96 -26.33 -1.11
N ALA A 121 -14.81 -26.94 -1.94
CA ALA A 121 -15.92 -26.27 -2.65
C ALA A 121 -15.51 -25.15 -3.65
N GLU A 122 -14.24 -25.03 -4.03
CA GLU A 122 -13.81 -24.12 -5.10
C GLU A 122 -14.06 -24.76 -6.48
N ASP A 123 -14.73 -24.04 -7.38
CA ASP A 123 -14.88 -24.47 -8.76
C ASP A 123 -13.56 -24.34 -9.54
N PHE A 124 -13.42 -25.11 -10.62
CA PHE A 124 -12.20 -25.12 -11.43
C PHE A 124 -11.84 -23.74 -12.01
N GLY A 125 -12.85 -22.95 -12.40
CA GLY A 125 -12.63 -21.61 -12.95
C GLY A 125 -12.04 -20.66 -11.90
N THR A 126 -12.60 -20.67 -10.69
CA THR A 126 -12.08 -19.88 -9.56
C THR A 126 -10.66 -20.30 -9.19
N PHE A 127 -10.38 -21.60 -9.15
CA PHE A 127 -9.04 -22.12 -8.90
C PHE A 127 -8.02 -21.64 -9.95
N ILE A 128 -8.33 -21.78 -11.25
CA ILE A 128 -7.43 -21.35 -12.33
C ILE A 128 -7.22 -19.84 -12.30
N ASN A 129 -8.27 -19.05 -12.06
CA ASN A 129 -8.13 -17.59 -11.94
C ASN A 129 -7.22 -17.19 -10.77
N ARG A 130 -7.32 -17.89 -9.63
CA ARG A 130 -6.45 -17.66 -8.47
C ARG A 130 -5.00 -18.05 -8.75
N ALA A 131 -4.75 -19.21 -9.35
CA ALA A 131 -3.42 -19.65 -9.75
C ALA A 131 -2.79 -18.68 -10.77
N ARG A 132 -3.56 -18.29 -11.80
CA ARG A 132 -3.13 -17.31 -12.80
C ARG A 132 -2.77 -15.97 -12.16
N ARG A 133 -3.56 -15.48 -11.20
CA ARG A 133 -3.25 -14.23 -10.50
C ARG A 133 -1.87 -14.29 -9.82
N TYR A 134 -1.56 -15.39 -9.13
CA TYR A 134 -0.25 -15.56 -8.51
C TYR A 134 0.89 -15.56 -9.53
N PHE A 135 0.68 -16.22 -10.67
CA PHE A 135 1.63 -16.21 -11.78
C PHE A 135 1.85 -14.80 -12.34
N ASP A 136 0.77 -14.08 -12.68
CA ASP A 136 0.84 -12.75 -13.28
C ASP A 136 1.58 -11.77 -12.36
N ARG A 137 1.28 -11.80 -11.04
CA ARG A 137 1.98 -10.96 -10.05
C ARG A 137 3.45 -11.36 -9.87
N TRP A 138 3.77 -12.66 -9.89
CA TRP A 138 5.15 -13.12 -9.85
C TRP A 138 5.95 -12.63 -11.06
N VAL A 139 5.39 -12.71 -12.26
CA VAL A 139 6.00 -12.22 -13.51
C VAL A 139 6.21 -10.71 -13.48
N GLU A 140 5.18 -9.95 -13.09
CA GLU A 140 5.22 -8.50 -12.98
C GLU A 140 6.35 -8.05 -12.04
N LEU A 141 6.41 -8.61 -10.84
CA LEU A 141 7.45 -8.32 -9.85
C LEU A 141 8.82 -8.89 -10.23
N SER A 142 8.87 -9.81 -11.20
CA SER A 142 10.10 -10.33 -11.78
C SER A 142 10.73 -9.38 -12.80
N GLY A 143 9.96 -8.41 -13.32
CA GLY A 143 10.41 -7.51 -14.39
C GLY A 143 10.60 -8.22 -15.73
N VAL A 144 9.97 -9.40 -15.91
CA VAL A 144 10.09 -10.22 -17.11
C VAL A 144 8.94 -9.89 -18.06
N SER A 145 9.26 -9.48 -19.29
CA SER A 145 8.27 -9.09 -20.30
C SER A 145 8.37 -9.88 -21.61
N THR A 146 9.35 -10.80 -21.73
CA THR A 146 9.59 -11.57 -22.95
C THR A 146 9.27 -13.05 -22.73
N LEU A 147 8.78 -13.72 -23.78
CA LEU A 147 8.53 -15.17 -23.74
C LEU A 147 9.79 -15.95 -23.33
N LYS A 148 10.96 -15.57 -23.85
CA LYS A 148 12.25 -16.19 -23.48
C LYS A 148 12.55 -16.00 -21.99
N GLY A 149 12.33 -14.80 -21.46
CA GLY A 149 12.53 -14.52 -20.04
C GLY A 149 11.55 -15.31 -19.16
N LEU A 150 10.30 -15.46 -19.59
CA LEU A 150 9.30 -16.28 -18.90
C LEU A 150 9.71 -17.75 -18.88
N SER A 151 10.16 -18.30 -20.02
CA SER A 151 10.67 -19.66 -20.09
C SER A 151 11.85 -19.85 -19.14
N TYR A 152 12.81 -18.93 -19.10
CA TYR A 152 13.93 -19.01 -18.16
C TYR A 152 13.47 -18.98 -16.71
N LEU A 153 12.57 -18.04 -16.36
CA LEU A 153 12.01 -17.88 -15.02
C LEU A 153 11.31 -19.15 -14.54
N VAL A 154 10.50 -19.78 -15.37
CA VAL A 154 9.77 -21.01 -14.99
C VAL A 154 10.71 -22.21 -14.95
N CYS A 155 11.59 -22.36 -15.95
CA CYS A 155 12.53 -23.48 -16.01
C CYS A 155 13.54 -23.46 -14.86
N SER A 156 13.95 -22.28 -14.37
CA SER A 156 14.85 -22.19 -13.21
C SER A 156 14.25 -22.78 -11.94
N GLU A 157 12.93 -22.91 -11.85
CA GLU A 157 12.26 -23.50 -10.68
C GLU A 157 12.12 -25.02 -10.72
N ILE A 158 12.28 -25.62 -11.90
CA ILE A 158 12.22 -27.08 -12.09
C ILE A 158 13.61 -27.71 -11.94
N ALA A 159 14.67 -26.90 -12.07
CA ALA A 159 16.06 -27.34 -12.07
C ALA A 159 16.73 -27.38 -10.68
N LEU A 160 15.99 -27.16 -9.60
CA LEU A 160 16.41 -27.25 -8.20
C LEU A 160 15.62 -28.35 -7.48
#